data_AF-A0A7Y1XYY1-F1
#
_entry.id   AF-A0A7Y1XYY1-F1
#
_cell.length_a   1.000
_cell.length_b   1.000
_cell.length_c   1.000
_cell.angle_alpha   90.00
_cell.angle_beta   90.00
_cell.angle_gamma   90.00
#
_symmetry.space_group_name_H-M   'P 1'
#
loop_
_entity.id
_entity.type
_entity.pdbx_description
1 polymer ?
#
loop_
_entity_poly.entity_id
_entity_poly.type
_entity_poly.pdbx_seq_one_letter_code
_entity_poly.pdbx_strand_id
1 'polypeptide(L)'
;MSILRKPIVLSILSGILLTLSWPAIGGMTFLIFGAFIPMLLMEDELYQRRHSIHSKRIFFIAFVGFFLWNLGTTYFILYIREPDVPPIQQTIARITAAGLTYVLNSAFMAIVFWLFHLTRRNVGGVAGYAALVLYWMSFEYIHMQWSINWPWLNLGNVFAQDVQYVQWYEHTGSPGGTLWILLVNLTLFTAIKARWQGRKARSMRM
;
A
#
# COMPACT_ATOMS: atom_id res chain seq x y z
N MET A 1 6.49 5.63 -23.80
CA MET A 1 6.22 6.36 -22.53
C MET A 1 4.72 6.52 -22.19
N SER A 2 3.79 5.86 -22.90
CA SER A 2 2.33 5.96 -22.69
C SER A 2 1.75 4.92 -21.72
N ILE A 3 2.38 3.74 -21.58
CA ILE A 3 1.90 2.64 -20.73
C ILE A 3 2.04 2.97 -19.23
N LEU A 4 3.14 3.61 -18.83
CA LEU A 4 3.40 4.06 -17.44
C LEU A 4 2.48 5.20 -16.98
N ARG A 5 1.62 5.74 -17.85
CA ARG A 5 0.61 6.76 -17.51
C ARG A 5 -0.79 6.19 -17.34
N LYS A 6 -0.96 4.87 -17.35
CA LYS A 6 -2.26 4.29 -17.02
C LYS A 6 -2.32 4.11 -15.49
N PRO A 7 -3.29 4.72 -14.79
CA PRO A 7 -3.46 4.60 -13.33
C PRO A 7 -3.39 3.15 -12.82
N ILE A 8 -3.99 2.21 -13.57
CA ILE A 8 -3.99 0.79 -13.20
C ILE A 8 -2.59 0.15 -13.24
N VAL A 9 -1.74 0.53 -14.20
CA VAL A 9 -0.38 0.00 -14.32
C VAL A 9 0.47 0.45 -13.15
N LEU A 10 0.30 1.70 -12.72
CA LEU A 10 0.98 2.24 -11.54
C LEU A 10 0.55 1.54 -10.25
N SER A 11 -0.74 1.24 -10.11
CA SER A 11 -1.26 0.46 -8.97
C SER A 11 -0.67 -0.96 -8.93
N ILE A 12 -0.67 -1.66 -10.08
CA ILE A 12 -0.08 -3.00 -10.21
C ILE A 12 1.42 -2.97 -9.88
N LEU A 13 2.15 -1.97 -10.39
CA LEU A 13 3.58 -1.81 -10.11
C LEU A 13 3.84 -1.62 -8.62
N SER A 14 3.03 -0.81 -7.94
CA SER A 14 3.12 -0.65 -6.48
C SER A 14 2.86 -1.97 -5.75
N GLY A 15 1.82 -2.72 -6.13
CA GLY A 15 1.54 -4.05 -5.58
C GLY A 15 2.71 -5.02 -5.73
N ILE A 16 3.35 -5.05 -6.90
CA ILE A 16 4.54 -5.89 -7.15
C ILE A 16 5.71 -5.46 -6.26
N LEU A 17 6.01 -4.16 -6.17
CA LEU A 17 7.10 -3.65 -5.33
C LEU A 17 6.87 -3.96 -3.85
N LEU A 18 5.63 -3.81 -3.38
CA LEU A 18 5.24 -4.17 -2.01
C LEU A 18 5.44 -5.67 -1.75
N THR A 19 5.01 -6.55 -2.66
CA THR A 19 5.24 -7.99 -2.55
C THR A 19 6.73 -8.34 -2.51
N LEU A 20 7.54 -7.78 -3.42
CA LEU A 20 8.98 -8.06 -3.48
C LEU A 20 9.74 -7.51 -2.26
N SER A 21 9.23 -6.47 -1.61
CA SER A 21 9.80 -5.94 -0.38
C SER A 21 9.60 -6.87 0.82
N TRP A 22 8.64 -7.80 0.76
CA TRP A 22 8.30 -8.62 1.93
C TRP A 22 9.36 -9.68 2.23
N PRO A 23 9.73 -9.89 3.51
CA PRO A 23 10.83 -10.80 3.88
C PRO A 23 10.68 -12.23 3.37
N ALA A 24 9.47 -12.79 3.48
CA ALA A 24 9.20 -14.18 3.12
C ALA A 24 9.07 -14.41 1.60
N ILE A 25 9.12 -13.34 0.79
CA ILE A 25 8.88 -13.41 -0.65
C ILE A 25 10.13 -13.02 -1.43
N GLY A 26 10.41 -11.71 -1.51
CA GLY A 26 11.56 -11.19 -2.23
C GLY A 26 12.74 -10.87 -1.34
N GLY A 27 12.50 -10.59 -0.05
CA GLY A 27 13.55 -10.15 0.89
C GLY A 27 14.24 -8.85 0.48
N MET A 28 13.73 -8.15 -0.53
CA MET A 28 14.29 -6.89 -1.04
C MET A 28 13.74 -5.72 -0.23
N THR A 29 13.96 -5.74 1.08
CA THR A 29 13.32 -4.83 2.05
C THR A 29 13.45 -3.35 1.64
N PHE A 30 14.59 -2.96 1.06
CA PHE A 30 14.82 -1.59 0.58
C PHE A 30 13.77 -1.07 -0.42
N LEU A 31 13.10 -1.95 -1.18
CA LEU A 31 12.05 -1.57 -2.13
C LEU A 31 10.86 -0.90 -1.44
N ILE A 32 10.62 -1.16 -0.16
CA ILE A 32 9.50 -0.59 0.58
C ILE A 32 9.51 0.94 0.57
N PHE A 33 10.70 1.55 0.55
CA PHE A 33 10.88 3.01 0.53
C PHE A 33 10.50 3.67 -0.80
N GLY A 34 10.37 2.89 -1.87
CA GLY A 34 9.85 3.34 -3.17
C GLY A 34 8.53 2.70 -3.58
N ALA A 35 8.03 1.74 -2.80
CA ALA A 35 6.92 0.88 -3.21
C ALA A 35 5.60 1.65 -3.35
N PHE A 36 5.35 2.70 -2.55
CA PHE A 36 4.15 3.53 -2.66
C PHE A 36 4.25 4.62 -3.74
N ILE A 37 5.45 4.92 -4.26
CA ILE A 37 5.63 6.01 -5.24
C ILE A 37 4.74 5.83 -6.48
N PRO A 38 4.64 4.65 -7.12
CA PRO A 38 3.70 4.46 -8.23
C PRO A 38 2.24 4.70 -7.83
N MET A 39 1.82 4.25 -6.63
CA MET A 39 0.46 4.47 -6.12
C MET A 39 0.17 5.97 -5.88
N LEU A 40 1.16 6.72 -5.40
CA LEU A 40 1.06 8.18 -5.21
C LEU A 40 1.02 8.93 -6.55
N LEU A 41 1.77 8.46 -7.56
CA LEU A 41 1.70 8.99 -8.92
C LEU A 41 0.31 8.73 -9.55
N MET A 42 -0.23 7.54 -9.33
CA MET A 42 -1.59 7.17 -9.76
C MET A 42 -2.63 8.09 -9.14
N GLU A 43 -2.54 8.33 -7.83
CA GLU A 43 -3.45 9.23 -7.13
C GLU A 43 -3.29 10.68 -7.60
N ASP A 44 -2.07 11.16 -7.81
CA ASP A 44 -1.83 12.52 -8.33
C ASP A 44 -2.46 12.73 -9.70
N GLU A 45 -2.35 11.75 -10.60
CA GLU A 45 -2.99 11.80 -11.91
C GLU A 45 -4.53 11.90 -11.80
N LEU A 46 -5.14 11.10 -10.94
CA LEU A 46 -6.59 11.14 -10.71
C LEU A 46 -7.02 12.46 -10.06
N TYR A 47 -6.20 13.00 -9.15
CA TYR A 47 -6.44 14.29 -8.51
C TYR A 47 -6.39 15.47 -9.51
N GLN A 48 -5.46 15.45 -10.47
CA GLN A 48 -5.44 16.49 -11.52
C GLN A 48 -6.70 16.44 -12.40
N ARG A 49 -7.32 15.27 -12.53
CA ARG A 49 -8.56 15.06 -13.29
C ARG A 49 -9.81 15.04 -12.41
N ARG A 50 -9.73 15.53 -11.17
CA ARG A 50 -10.79 15.41 -10.15
C ARG A 50 -12.16 15.97 -10.58
N HIS A 51 -12.19 17.00 -11.43
CA HIS A 51 -13.46 17.56 -11.92
C HIS A 51 -14.16 16.66 -12.94
N SER A 52 -13.44 15.75 -13.60
CA SER A 52 -13.97 14.84 -14.62
C SER A 52 -14.09 13.40 -14.15
N ILE A 53 -13.49 13.06 -13.00
CA ILE A 53 -13.43 11.68 -12.48
C ILE A 53 -14.03 11.62 -11.08
N HIS A 54 -14.93 10.66 -10.87
CA HIS A 54 -15.53 10.40 -9.57
C HIS A 54 -14.50 9.81 -8.58
N SER A 55 -14.55 10.24 -7.32
CA SER A 55 -13.55 9.87 -6.30
C SER A 55 -13.46 8.36 -6.07
N LYS A 56 -14.58 7.63 -6.15
CA LYS A 56 -14.61 6.17 -5.96
C LYS A 56 -13.76 5.40 -6.98
N ARG A 57 -13.37 6.01 -8.12
CA ARG A 57 -12.51 5.34 -9.11
C ARG A 57 -11.16 4.93 -8.49
N ILE A 58 -10.64 5.72 -7.56
CA ILE A 58 -9.36 5.40 -6.92
C ILE A 58 -9.47 4.12 -6.07
N PHE A 59 -10.61 3.88 -5.43
CA PHE A 59 -10.83 2.68 -4.62
C PHE A 59 -10.59 1.42 -5.47
N PHE A 60 -11.27 1.31 -6.61
CA PHE A 60 -11.13 0.14 -7.48
C PHE A 60 -9.72 -0.02 -8.06
N ILE A 61 -9.04 1.08 -8.37
CA ILE A 61 -7.68 1.03 -8.91
C ILE A 61 -6.68 0.63 -7.82
N ALA A 62 -6.75 1.26 -6.64
CA ALA A 62 -5.88 0.94 -5.50
C ALA A 62 -6.12 -0.49 -4.99
N PHE A 63 -7.37 -0.94 -4.98
CA PHE A 63 -7.73 -2.31 -4.62
C PHE A 63 -6.93 -3.35 -5.42
N VAL A 64 -6.73 -3.15 -6.73
CA VAL A 64 -5.96 -4.09 -7.55
C VAL A 64 -4.50 -4.22 -7.07
N GLY A 65 -3.84 -3.10 -6.76
CA GLY A 65 -2.47 -3.11 -6.25
C GLY A 65 -2.36 -3.77 -4.89
N PHE A 66 -3.25 -3.41 -3.95
CA PHE A 66 -3.27 -4.02 -2.62
C PHE A 66 -3.68 -5.49 -2.63
N PHE A 67 -4.57 -5.89 -3.55
CA PHE A 67 -4.95 -7.29 -3.74
C PHE A 67 -3.78 -8.12 -4.27
N LEU A 68 -3.00 -7.58 -5.21
CA LEU A 68 -1.76 -8.24 -5.66
C LEU A 68 -0.73 -8.34 -4.53
N TRP A 69 -0.62 -7.32 -3.69
CA TRP A 69 0.27 -7.36 -2.52
C TRP A 69 -0.16 -8.43 -1.50
N ASN A 70 -1.45 -8.47 -1.16
CA ASN A 70 -2.02 -9.49 -0.27
C ASN A 70 -1.82 -10.89 -0.85
N LEU A 71 -2.26 -11.12 -2.09
CA LEU A 71 -2.12 -12.40 -2.76
C LEU A 71 -0.66 -12.87 -2.81
N GLY A 72 0.26 -11.97 -3.17
CA GLY A 72 1.67 -12.29 -3.33
C GLY A 72 2.39 -12.56 -2.00
N THR A 73 1.91 -11.98 -0.91
CA THR A 73 2.61 -12.02 0.39
C THR A 73 2.04 -13.06 1.35
N THR A 74 0.72 -13.25 1.35
CA THR A 74 0.03 -14.13 2.30
C THR A 74 -0.48 -15.41 1.63
N TYR A 75 0.15 -15.82 0.51
CA TYR A 75 -0.20 -17.04 -0.22
C TYR A 75 -0.15 -18.31 0.63
N PHE A 76 0.65 -18.31 1.72
CA PHE A 76 0.81 -19.44 2.63
C PHE A 76 -0.51 -19.92 3.24
N ILE A 77 -1.56 -19.08 3.30
CA ILE A 77 -2.90 -19.46 3.76
C ILE A 77 -3.42 -20.66 2.97
N LEU A 78 -3.13 -20.73 1.66
CA LEU A 78 -3.54 -21.83 0.79
C LEU A 78 -2.82 -23.16 1.09
N TYR A 79 -1.79 -23.13 1.93
CA TYR A 79 -0.94 -24.28 2.25
C TYR A 79 -1.06 -24.73 3.72
N ILE A 80 -1.87 -24.07 4.55
CA ILE A 80 -2.09 -24.42 5.96
C ILE A 80 -2.68 -25.83 6.07
N ARG A 81 -2.00 -26.75 6.76
CA ARG A 81 -2.44 -28.15 6.90
C ARG A 81 -3.01 -28.42 8.29
N GLU A 82 -4.15 -29.10 8.32
CA GLU A 82 -4.81 -29.56 9.55
C GLU A 82 -4.89 -31.09 9.49
N PRO A 83 -4.08 -31.82 10.30
CA PRO A 83 -3.96 -33.28 10.21
C PRO A 83 -5.28 -34.03 10.36
N ASP A 84 -6.17 -33.52 11.20
CA ASP A 84 -7.42 -34.20 11.60
C ASP A 84 -8.64 -33.82 10.75
N VAL A 85 -8.46 -32.99 9.71
CA VAL A 85 -9.56 -32.48 8.88
C VAL A 85 -9.57 -33.19 7.51
N PRO A 86 -10.73 -33.65 6.99
CA PRO A 86 -10.81 -34.28 5.67
C PRO A 86 -10.29 -33.37 4.53
N PRO A 87 -9.65 -33.91 3.48
CA PRO A 87 -9.01 -33.10 2.42
C PRO A 87 -9.92 -32.09 1.74
N ILE A 88 -11.20 -32.45 1.51
CA ILE A 88 -12.16 -31.56 0.86
C ILE A 88 -12.54 -30.37 1.76
N GLN A 89 -12.67 -30.60 3.06
CA GLN A 89 -13.00 -29.57 4.04
C GLN A 89 -11.82 -28.62 4.23
N GLN A 90 -10.59 -29.15 4.28
CA GLN A 90 -9.37 -28.34 4.29
C GLN A 90 -9.30 -27.42 3.06
N THR A 91 -9.61 -27.96 1.88
CA THR A 91 -9.56 -27.18 0.63
C THR A 91 -10.56 -26.02 0.65
N ILE A 92 -11.80 -26.29 1.07
CA ILE A 92 -12.85 -25.27 1.19
C ILE A 92 -12.45 -24.21 2.23
N ALA A 93 -11.95 -24.63 3.40
CA ALA A 93 -11.53 -23.72 4.46
C ALA A 93 -10.40 -22.80 3.99
N ARG A 94 -9.36 -23.35 3.35
CA ARG A 94 -8.21 -22.57 2.82
C ARG A 94 -8.62 -21.56 1.77
N ILE A 95 -9.42 -21.96 0.79
CA ILE A 95 -9.89 -21.06 -0.28
C ILE A 95 -10.75 -19.96 0.30
N THR A 96 -11.64 -20.31 1.24
CA THR A 96 -12.53 -19.34 1.90
C THR A 96 -11.73 -18.35 2.74
N ALA A 97 -10.80 -18.83 3.58
CA ALA A 97 -9.95 -18.00 4.41
C ALA A 97 -9.05 -17.09 3.55
N ALA A 98 -8.37 -17.64 2.55
CA ALA A 98 -7.52 -16.89 1.64
C ALA A 98 -8.33 -15.82 0.89
N GLY A 99 -9.46 -16.21 0.28
CA GLY A 99 -10.33 -15.28 -0.46
C GLY A 99 -10.85 -14.15 0.42
N LEU A 100 -11.34 -14.46 1.61
CA LEU A 100 -11.84 -13.46 2.55
C LEU A 100 -10.73 -12.51 3.01
N THR A 101 -9.58 -13.04 3.40
CA THR A 101 -8.43 -12.24 3.83
C THR A 101 -7.93 -11.32 2.71
N TYR A 102 -7.73 -11.86 1.50
CA TYR A 102 -7.21 -11.07 0.39
C TYR A 102 -8.18 -9.97 -0.01
N VAL A 103 -9.48 -10.26 -0.08
CA VAL A 103 -10.49 -9.27 -0.48
C VAL A 103 -10.72 -8.23 0.62
N LEU A 104 -10.95 -8.64 1.86
CA LEU A 104 -11.27 -7.71 2.95
C LEU A 104 -10.10 -6.78 3.26
N ASN A 105 -8.90 -7.33 3.45
CA ASN A 105 -7.75 -6.51 3.82
C ASN A 105 -7.39 -5.51 2.70
N SER A 106 -7.42 -5.97 1.44
CA SER A 106 -7.20 -5.09 0.29
C SER A 106 -8.28 -4.02 0.15
N ALA A 107 -9.54 -4.35 0.49
CA ALA A 107 -10.62 -3.38 0.52
C ALA A 107 -10.42 -2.32 1.62
N PHE A 108 -9.98 -2.70 2.82
CA PHE A 108 -9.67 -1.73 3.88
C PHE A 108 -8.52 -0.80 3.49
N MET A 109 -7.43 -1.34 2.94
CA MET A 109 -6.32 -0.53 2.41
C MET A 109 -6.77 0.40 1.28
N ALA A 110 -7.63 -0.08 0.38
CA ALA A 110 -8.20 0.75 -0.70
C ALA A 110 -9.16 1.83 -0.16
N ILE A 111 -9.90 1.56 0.91
CA ILE A 111 -10.72 2.57 1.62
C ILE A 111 -9.82 3.65 2.20
N VAL A 112 -8.73 3.29 2.87
CA VAL A 112 -7.74 4.25 3.39
C VAL A 112 -7.24 5.16 2.27
N PHE A 113 -6.86 4.58 1.12
CA PHE A 113 -6.41 5.36 -0.03
C PHE A 113 -7.50 6.24 -0.63
N TRP A 114 -8.75 5.78 -0.65
CA TRP A 114 -9.90 6.57 -1.08
C TRP A 114 -10.19 7.74 -0.15
N LEU A 115 -10.14 7.54 1.17
CA LEU A 115 -10.29 8.59 2.18
C LEU A 115 -9.17 9.64 2.06
N PHE A 116 -7.92 9.19 1.92
CA PHE A 116 -6.78 10.07 1.61
C PHE A 116 -7.07 10.93 0.37
N HIS A 117 -7.47 10.31 -0.74
CA HIS A 117 -7.77 11.04 -1.97
C HIS A 117 -8.93 12.01 -1.81
N LEU A 118 -9.99 11.63 -1.09
CA LEU A 118 -11.13 12.49 -0.79
C LEU A 118 -10.69 13.72 0.00
N THR A 119 -9.93 13.53 1.08
CA THR A 119 -9.39 14.64 1.88
C THR A 119 -8.49 15.53 1.04
N ARG A 120 -7.63 14.95 0.20
CA ARG A 120 -6.77 15.72 -0.71
C ARG A 120 -7.57 16.53 -1.72
N ARG A 121 -8.67 16.00 -2.28
CA ARG A 121 -9.60 16.73 -3.18
C ARG A 121 -10.20 17.98 -2.55
N ASN A 122 -10.48 17.93 -1.25
CA ASN A 122 -11.17 19.01 -0.53
C ASN A 122 -10.20 20.02 0.10
N VAL A 123 -9.09 19.54 0.68
CA VAL A 123 -8.12 20.38 1.41
C VAL A 123 -6.99 20.87 0.50
N GLY A 124 -6.52 20.02 -0.42
CA GLY A 124 -5.38 20.33 -1.30
C GLY A 124 -4.02 20.42 -0.57
N GLY A 125 -3.00 20.82 -1.33
CA GLY A 125 -1.66 21.12 -0.82
C GLY A 125 -0.94 19.96 -0.11
N VAL A 126 -0.07 20.31 0.84
CA VAL A 126 0.70 19.37 1.67
C VAL A 126 -0.19 18.66 2.69
N ALA A 127 -1.19 19.38 3.23
CA ALA A 127 -2.14 18.83 4.21
C ALA A 127 -2.91 17.62 3.65
N GLY A 128 -3.22 17.61 2.35
CA GLY A 128 -3.82 16.46 1.69
C GLY A 128 -2.96 15.19 1.75
N TYR A 129 -1.63 15.30 1.71
CA TYR A 129 -0.72 14.15 1.82
C TYR A 129 -0.50 13.69 3.27
N ALA A 130 -0.56 14.60 4.23
CA ALA A 130 -0.54 14.23 5.65
C ALA A 130 -1.71 13.31 6.03
N ALA A 131 -2.85 13.45 5.35
CA ALA A 131 -4.01 12.57 5.53
C ALA A 131 -3.70 11.09 5.24
N LEU A 132 -2.81 10.78 4.29
CA LEU A 132 -2.39 9.39 4.05
C LEU A 132 -1.74 8.79 5.29
N VAL A 133 -0.81 9.52 5.91
CA VAL A 133 -0.11 9.05 7.12
C VAL A 133 -1.10 8.83 8.25
N LEU A 134 -1.99 9.80 8.50
CA LEU A 134 -2.97 9.71 9.58
C LEU A 134 -3.96 8.55 9.37
N TYR A 135 -4.53 8.42 8.18
CA TYR A 135 -5.48 7.34 7.90
C TYR A 135 -4.82 5.97 7.91
N TRP A 136 -3.61 5.83 7.36
CA TRP A 136 -2.92 4.55 7.33
C TRP A 136 -2.51 4.09 8.73
N MET A 137 -1.93 4.99 9.53
CA MET A 137 -1.57 4.68 10.92
C MET A 137 -2.81 4.34 11.77
N SER A 138 -3.90 5.08 11.60
CA SER A 138 -5.16 4.79 12.29
C SER A 138 -5.75 3.45 11.86
N PHE A 139 -5.67 3.13 10.56
CA PHE A 139 -6.09 1.85 10.04
C PHE A 139 -5.29 0.72 10.66
N GLU A 140 -3.95 0.75 10.62
CA GLU A 140 -3.13 -0.31 11.21
C GLU A 140 -3.40 -0.46 12.70
N TYR A 141 -3.57 0.64 13.43
CA TYR A 141 -3.93 0.59 14.85
C TYR A 141 -5.29 -0.11 15.07
N ILE A 142 -6.36 0.34 14.41
CA ILE A 142 -7.71 -0.25 14.55
C ILE A 142 -7.70 -1.72 14.10
N HIS A 143 -6.99 -2.02 13.02
CA HIS A 143 -6.92 -3.34 12.44
C HIS A 143 -6.23 -4.36 13.36
N MET A 144 -5.51 -3.90 14.40
CA MET A 144 -4.93 -4.74 15.46
C MET A 144 -5.88 -4.99 16.64
N GLN A 145 -6.98 -4.25 16.77
CA GLN A 145 -7.81 -4.25 17.99
C GLN A 145 -9.13 -5.03 17.86
N TRP A 146 -9.57 -5.34 16.63
CA TRP A 146 -10.85 -5.99 16.38
C TRP A 146 -10.74 -7.50 16.16
N SER A 147 -11.87 -8.20 16.17
CA SER A 147 -11.95 -9.66 16.05
C SER A 147 -11.52 -10.23 14.69
N ILE A 148 -11.50 -9.39 13.64
CA ILE A 148 -11.09 -9.76 12.28
C ILE A 148 -9.70 -9.18 11.96
N ASN A 149 -8.83 -9.06 12.98
CA ASN A 149 -7.50 -8.50 12.81
C ASN A 149 -6.66 -9.34 11.83
N TRP A 150 -5.87 -8.65 10.99
CA TRP A 150 -4.92 -9.27 10.08
C TRP A 150 -3.57 -8.53 10.15
N PRO A 151 -2.72 -8.82 11.15
CA PRO A 151 -1.50 -8.05 11.43
C PRO A 151 -0.38 -8.26 10.41
N TRP A 152 -0.51 -9.26 9.53
CA TRP A 152 0.57 -9.73 8.66
C TRP A 152 1.11 -8.68 7.70
N LEU A 153 0.31 -7.69 7.31
CA LEU A 153 0.70 -6.67 6.33
C LEU A 153 0.79 -5.25 6.92
N ASN A 154 0.97 -5.12 8.24
CA ASN A 154 1.38 -3.83 8.81
C ASN A 154 2.77 -3.48 8.26
N LEU A 155 2.93 -2.27 7.73
CA LEU A 155 4.12 -1.89 6.97
C LEU A 155 5.41 -2.04 7.77
N GLY A 156 5.39 -1.68 9.06
CA GLY A 156 6.55 -1.81 9.94
C GLY A 156 7.06 -3.24 10.12
N ASN A 157 6.26 -4.26 9.81
CA ASN A 157 6.66 -5.67 9.89
C ASN A 157 7.55 -6.11 8.71
N VAL A 158 7.66 -5.30 7.66
CA VAL A 158 8.52 -5.61 6.50
C VAL A 158 9.99 -5.81 6.89
N PHE A 159 10.44 -5.26 8.01
CA PHE A 159 11.82 -5.35 8.48
C PHE A 159 12.07 -6.54 9.42
N ALA A 160 11.15 -7.49 9.52
CA ALA A 160 11.23 -8.59 10.51
C ALA A 160 12.50 -9.45 10.41
N GLN A 161 13.16 -9.49 9.24
CA GLN A 161 14.43 -10.20 9.03
C GLN A 161 15.67 -9.28 9.13
N ASP A 162 15.47 -7.96 9.18
CA ASP A 162 16.54 -6.96 9.18
C ASP A 162 16.67 -6.29 10.55
N VAL A 163 16.97 -7.10 11.58
CA VAL A 163 17.01 -6.70 12.99
C VAL A 163 17.89 -5.46 13.25
N GLN A 164 18.94 -5.27 12.46
CA GLN A 164 19.84 -4.10 12.55
C GLN A 164 19.14 -2.77 12.22
N TYR A 165 18.12 -2.76 11.36
CA TYR A 165 17.41 -1.52 10.98
C TYR A 165 16.33 -1.11 11.98
N VAL A 166 15.95 -2.00 12.90
CA VAL A 166 14.76 -1.84 13.74
C VAL A 166 15.04 -1.96 15.24
N GLN A 167 16.29 -1.85 15.69
CA GLN A 167 16.61 -1.82 17.12
C GLN A 167 15.79 -0.76 17.88
N TRP A 168 15.64 0.42 17.28
CA TRP A 168 14.84 1.53 17.83
C TRP A 168 13.33 1.23 17.96
N TYR A 169 12.82 0.13 17.39
CA TYR A 169 11.45 -0.33 17.66
C TYR A 169 11.26 -0.65 19.15
N GLU A 170 12.32 -0.82 19.94
CA GLU A 170 12.21 -0.92 21.41
C GLU A 170 11.47 0.29 22.03
N HIS A 171 11.51 1.47 21.38
CA HIS A 171 10.85 2.68 21.87
C HIS A 171 9.48 2.93 21.23
N THR A 172 9.30 2.60 19.94
CA THR A 172 8.09 2.97 19.17
C THR A 172 7.21 1.80 18.77
N GLY A 173 7.73 0.57 18.87
CA GLY A 173 7.17 -0.61 18.22
C GLY A 173 7.16 -0.50 16.68
N SER A 174 6.51 -1.48 16.04
CA SER A 174 6.35 -1.52 14.59
C SER A 174 5.57 -0.34 13.96
N PRO A 175 4.63 0.35 14.64
CA PRO A 175 4.00 1.55 14.07
C PRO A 175 5.01 2.66 13.72
N GLY A 176 6.13 2.75 14.46
CA GLY A 176 7.21 3.66 14.12
C GLY A 176 7.80 3.37 12.73
N GLY A 177 7.96 2.09 12.39
CA GLY A 177 8.37 1.63 11.07
C GLY A 177 7.41 2.01 9.95
N THR A 178 6.11 1.79 10.18
CA THR A 178 5.05 2.23 9.26
C THR A 178 5.16 3.72 8.99
N LEU A 179 5.30 4.53 10.05
CA LEU A 179 5.47 5.98 9.91
C LEU A 179 6.72 6.31 9.09
N TRP A 180 7.86 5.68 9.38
CA TRP A 180 9.10 5.87 8.66
C TRP A 180 8.96 5.59 7.15
N ILE A 181 8.38 4.44 6.80
CA ILE A 181 8.13 4.04 5.40
C ILE A 181 7.27 5.08 4.68
N LEU A 182 6.16 5.51 5.28
CA LEU A 182 5.22 6.45 4.66
C LEU A 182 5.87 7.83 4.45
N LEU A 183 6.61 8.32 5.44
CA LEU A 183 7.31 9.62 5.34
C LEU A 183 8.39 9.61 4.26
N VAL A 184 9.16 8.53 4.15
CA VAL A 184 10.18 8.40 3.09
C VAL A 184 9.52 8.35 1.71
N ASN A 185 8.48 7.53 1.53
CA ASN A 185 7.77 7.45 0.25
C ASN A 185 7.18 8.80 -0.17
N LEU A 186 6.55 9.54 0.75
CA LEU A 186 6.00 10.87 0.48
C LEU A 186 7.09 11.89 0.14
N THR A 187 8.20 11.88 0.87
CA THR A 187 9.36 12.75 0.61
C THR A 187 9.95 12.48 -0.78
N LEU A 188 10.19 11.22 -1.12
CA LEU A 188 10.72 10.84 -2.44
C LEU A 188 9.74 11.18 -3.56
N PHE A 189 8.45 10.89 -3.38
CA PHE A 189 7.41 11.23 -4.34
C PHE A 189 7.34 12.74 -4.60
N THR A 190 7.34 13.56 -3.55
CA THR A 190 7.29 15.03 -3.70
C THR A 190 8.53 15.57 -4.41
N ALA A 191 9.73 15.05 -4.12
CA ALA A 191 10.96 15.39 -4.82
C ALA A 191 10.91 15.01 -6.32
N ILE A 192 10.42 13.82 -6.65
CA ILE A 192 10.23 13.37 -8.05
C ILE A 192 9.26 14.30 -8.79
N LYS A 193 8.12 14.62 -8.16
CA LYS A 193 7.11 15.51 -8.72
C LYS A 193 7.65 16.92 -8.98
N ALA A 194 8.37 17.50 -8.02
CA ALA A 194 8.98 18.82 -8.16
C ALA A 194 9.98 18.86 -9.34
N ARG A 195 10.81 17.83 -9.47
CA ARG A 195 11.77 17.70 -10.59
C ARG A 195 11.07 17.61 -11.95
N TRP A 196 9.95 16.88 -12.04
CA TRP A 196 9.17 16.78 -13.28
C TRP A 196 8.50 18.10 -13.66
N GLN A 197 7.94 18.83 -12.69
CA GLN A 197 7.34 20.14 -12.92
C GLN A 197 8.38 21.16 -13.39
N GLY A 198 9.57 21.19 -12.76
CA GLY A 198 10.68 22.07 -13.17
C GLY A 198 11.16 21.80 -14.59
N ARG A 199 11.27 20.52 -15.01
CA ARG A 199 11.63 20.15 -16.40
C ARG A 199 10.61 20.65 -17.41
N LYS A 200 9.31 20.50 -17.12
CA LYS A 200 8.22 20.95 -18.00
C LYS A 200 8.21 22.47 -18.16
N ALA A 201 8.45 23.21 -17.07
CA ALA A 201 8.54 24.67 -17.12
C ALA A 201 9.72 25.15 -17.98
N ARG A 202 10.86 24.44 -17.95
CA ARG A 202 12.04 24.77 -18.75
C ARG A 202 11.84 24.48 -20.24
N SER A 203 11.13 23.39 -20.60
CA SER A 203 10.88 23.06 -22.01
C SER A 203 9.85 23.95 -22.70
N MET A 204 9.00 24.67 -21.94
CA MET A 204 8.03 25.62 -22.50
C MET A 204 8.61 27.03 -22.67
N ARG A 205 9.83 27.27 -22.17
CA ARG A 205 10.56 28.55 -22.30
C ARG A 205 11.61 28.54 -23.41
N MET A 206 11.80 27.39 -24.08
CA MET A 206 12.65 27.19 -25.26
C MET A 206 11.73 27.06 -26.47
#